data_AF-A0A2H0UCN4-F1
#
_entry.id   AF-A0A2H0UCN4-F1
#
_cell.length_a   1.000
_cell.length_b   1.000
_cell.length_c   1.000
_cell.angle_alpha   90.00
_cell.angle_beta   90.00
_cell.angle_gamma   90.00
#
_symmetry.space_group_name_H-M   'P 1'
#
loop_
_entity.id
_entity.type
_entity.pdbx_description
1 polymer ?
#
loop_
_entity_poly.entity_id
_entity_poly.type
_entity_poly.pdbx_seq_one_letter_code
_entity_poly.pdbx_strand_id
1 'polypeptide(L)'
;MQLIRTHPYISALCATGLVIVVGMWMVQRQSAAPASNTIITWGGDNVGILDPTSYTPTQNAGAQGRTSAITQNSAPYTYIPLAIFNDTSTAGENSYDLNAFISKLTQGTSLGTSVQSSSANTEDAITDAYSFTPIGPISTTEQNKRSSAQESIYQYGNTIGSYIQSFEEQYPEPASILIDQADDRANPQKAAAVENLAKAIESVGHTMLTIAEAPQGFSEAHVALAQSYIEVGKNLALIPKAMSDDDFLKAIEVYNASADTFVKNYITLATLLSIYEVTFNAGDAGSVFLFSSAGGF
;
A
#
# COMPACT_ATOMS: atom_id res chain seq x y z
N MET A 1 -18.00 34.07 -61.23
CA MET A 1 -18.58 34.30 -59.89
C MET A 1 -20.08 34.69 -59.93
N GLN A 2 -20.89 34.20 -60.89
CA GLN A 2 -22.34 34.49 -60.89
C GLN A 2 -23.20 33.30 -60.44
N LEU A 3 -22.67 32.06 -60.45
CA LEU A 3 -23.42 30.87 -60.00
C LEU A 3 -23.57 30.78 -58.46
N ILE A 4 -22.65 31.37 -57.70
CA ILE A 4 -22.61 31.28 -56.23
C ILE A 4 -23.64 32.22 -55.57
N ARG A 5 -24.09 33.27 -56.27
CA ARG A 5 -25.12 34.19 -55.73
C ARG A 5 -26.54 33.67 -55.92
N THR A 6 -26.77 32.75 -56.87
CA THR A 6 -28.12 32.33 -57.26
C THR A 6 -28.65 31.16 -56.43
N HIS A 7 -27.78 30.42 -55.73
CA HIS A 7 -28.17 29.21 -54.99
C HIS A 7 -27.46 29.10 -53.62
N PRO A 8 -28.00 29.73 -52.55
CA PRO A 8 -27.39 29.74 -51.22
C PRO A 8 -27.22 28.33 -50.61
N TYR A 9 -28.05 27.37 -51.04
CA TYR A 9 -27.97 25.98 -50.61
C TYR A 9 -26.72 25.25 -51.15
N ILE A 10 -26.23 25.61 -52.33
CA ILE A 10 -25.02 25.01 -52.90
C ILE A 10 -23.77 25.51 -52.15
N SER A 11 -23.75 26.78 -51.73
CA SER A 11 -22.66 27.30 -50.88
C SER A 11 -22.64 26.66 -49.50
N ALA A 12 -23.80 26.36 -48.90
CA ALA A 12 -23.87 25.67 -47.62
C ALA A 12 -23.32 24.24 -47.72
N LEU A 13 -23.72 23.49 -48.76
CA LEU A 13 -23.21 22.13 -49.00
C LEU A 13 -21.70 22.10 -49.23
N CYS A 14 -21.15 23.05 -50.00
CA CYS A 14 -19.70 23.15 -50.18
C CYS A 14 -18.96 23.48 -48.88
N ALA A 15 -19.51 24.36 -48.04
CA ALA A 15 -18.90 24.71 -46.76
C ALA A 15 -18.89 23.52 -45.78
N THR A 16 -20.01 22.79 -45.66
CA THR A 16 -20.10 21.60 -44.82
C THR A 16 -19.17 20.49 -45.31
N GLY A 17 -19.07 20.28 -46.63
CA GLY A 17 -18.13 19.33 -47.21
C GLY A 17 -16.67 19.65 -46.87
N LEU A 18 -16.29 20.93 -46.90
CA LEU A 18 -14.94 21.37 -46.57
C LEU A 18 -14.60 21.11 -45.08
N VAL A 19 -15.56 21.33 -44.17
CA VAL A 19 -15.38 21.03 -42.73
C VAL A 19 -15.18 19.54 -42.50
N ILE A 20 -15.94 18.68 -43.19
CA ILE A 20 -15.80 17.22 -43.06
C ILE A 20 -14.43 16.74 -43.57
N VAL A 21 -13.97 17.27 -44.70
CA VAL A 21 -12.65 16.91 -45.26
C VAL A 21 -11.51 17.36 -44.35
N VAL A 22 -11.58 18.56 -43.79
CA VAL A 22 -10.59 19.06 -42.82
C VAL A 22 -10.63 18.22 -41.53
N GLY A 23 -11.82 17.84 -41.06
CA GLY A 23 -12.00 16.95 -39.92
C GLY A 23 -11.36 15.57 -40.14
N MET A 24 -11.62 14.94 -41.29
CA MET A 24 -10.97 13.66 -41.65
C MET A 24 -9.45 13.79 -41.76
N TRP A 25 -8.95 14.89 -42.32
CA TRP A 25 -7.52 15.13 -42.46
C TRP A 25 -6.84 15.31 -41.09
N MET A 26 -7.52 15.96 -40.13
CA MET A 26 -7.04 16.09 -38.75
C MET A 26 -6.99 14.73 -38.03
N VAL A 27 -8.02 13.90 -38.19
CA VAL A 27 -8.06 12.55 -37.59
C VAL A 27 -7.00 11.63 -38.21
N GLN A 28 -6.75 11.72 -39.52
CA GLN A 28 -5.66 10.97 -40.15
C GLN A 28 -4.27 11.40 -39.67
N ARG A 29 -4.06 12.69 -39.41
CA ARG A 29 -2.81 13.16 -38.79
C ARG A 29 -2.66 12.71 -37.33
N GLN A 30 -3.74 12.32 -36.68
CA GLN A 30 -3.74 11.74 -35.34
C GLN A 30 -3.64 10.21 -35.32
N SER A 31 -3.58 9.56 -36.48
CA SER A 31 -3.45 8.10 -36.56
C SER A 31 -1.99 7.66 -36.41
N ALA A 32 -1.69 7.22 -35.18
CA ALA A 32 -0.68 6.25 -34.76
C ALA A 32 0.78 6.45 -35.23
N ALA A 33 1.60 7.06 -34.36
CA ALA A 33 2.93 6.49 -34.14
C ALA A 33 2.74 5.00 -33.75
N PRO A 34 3.66 4.09 -34.12
CA PRO A 34 3.58 2.70 -33.67
C PRO A 34 3.60 2.72 -32.14
N ALA A 35 2.44 2.51 -31.54
CA ALA A 35 2.34 2.24 -30.13
C ALA A 35 3.10 0.94 -29.93
N SER A 36 4.22 1.00 -29.20
CA SER A 36 4.78 -0.16 -28.55
C SER A 36 3.62 -0.87 -27.84
N ASN A 37 3.33 -2.09 -28.28
CA ASN A 37 2.26 -2.93 -27.75
C ASN A 37 2.60 -3.36 -26.31
N THR A 38 2.43 -2.44 -25.37
CA THR A 38 2.10 -2.76 -24.00
C THR A 38 0.63 -2.43 -23.86
N ILE A 39 -0.19 -3.48 -23.96
CA ILE A 39 -1.58 -3.43 -23.52
C ILE A 39 -1.51 -3.15 -22.02
N ILE A 40 -1.67 -1.89 -21.63
CA ILE A 40 -1.93 -1.52 -20.25
C ILE A 40 -3.42 -1.80 -20.03
N THR A 41 -3.70 -3.06 -19.71
CA THR A 41 -5.00 -3.49 -19.21
C THR A 41 -5.18 -2.95 -17.81
N TRP A 42 -6.33 -2.33 -17.53
CA TRP A 42 -6.75 -2.00 -16.17
C TRP A 42 -6.72 -3.29 -15.34
N GLY A 43 -5.74 -3.45 -14.46
CA GLY A 43 -5.55 -4.68 -13.65
C GLY A 43 -4.35 -5.56 -14.02
N GLY A 44 -3.44 -5.09 -14.86
CA GLY A 44 -2.20 -5.79 -15.19
C GLY A 44 -1.03 -5.51 -14.22
N ASP A 45 -1.24 -5.62 -12.92
CA ASP A 45 -0.25 -6.02 -11.90
C ASP A 45 -0.91 -5.95 -10.52
N ASN A 46 -0.46 -6.79 -9.58
CA ASN A 46 -0.97 -6.99 -8.22
C ASN A 46 -0.83 -5.75 -7.30
N VAL A 47 -1.38 -4.62 -7.72
CA VAL A 47 -1.29 -3.34 -7.02
C VAL A 47 -2.69 -3.00 -6.52
N GLY A 48 -2.82 -2.97 -5.19
CA GLY A 48 -4.07 -2.55 -4.55
C GLY A 48 -4.47 -1.17 -5.06
N ILE A 49 -5.73 -1.01 -5.47
CA ILE A 49 -6.28 0.24 -6.03
C ILE A 49 -6.10 1.46 -5.11
N LEU A 50 -5.83 1.23 -3.82
CA LEU A 50 -5.72 2.27 -2.80
C LEU A 50 -4.27 2.60 -2.41
N ASP A 51 -3.28 1.93 -3.00
CA ASP A 51 -1.87 2.22 -2.76
C ASP A 51 -1.22 2.87 -4.01
N PRO A 52 -0.96 4.20 -3.99
CA PRO A 52 -0.27 4.87 -5.08
C PRO A 52 1.24 4.59 -5.15
N THR A 53 1.80 3.71 -4.30
CA THR A 53 3.26 3.52 -4.16
C THR A 53 3.80 2.18 -4.65
N SER A 54 2.95 1.22 -5.04
CA SER A 54 3.37 -0.18 -5.29
C SER A 54 4.00 -0.47 -6.65
N TYR A 55 4.45 0.53 -7.42
CA TYR A 55 5.28 0.26 -8.59
C TYR A 55 6.73 -0.02 -8.16
N THR A 56 7.03 -1.28 -7.84
CA THR A 56 8.40 -1.76 -7.77
C THR A 56 8.77 -2.42 -9.12
N PRO A 57 9.79 -1.92 -9.84
CA PRO A 57 10.26 -2.64 -11.01
C PRO A 57 10.85 -3.97 -10.55
N THR A 58 10.29 -5.08 -11.05
CA THR A 58 10.72 -6.44 -10.80
C THR A 58 12.19 -6.63 -11.21
N GLN A 59 13.11 -6.46 -10.26
CA GLN A 59 14.45 -7.03 -10.38
C GLN A 59 14.36 -8.51 -10.03
N ASN A 60 14.57 -9.33 -11.05
CA ASN A 60 14.83 -10.76 -10.93
C ASN A 60 15.90 -11.01 -9.85
N ALA A 61 15.48 -11.48 -8.67
CA ALA A 61 16.36 -12.05 -7.66
C ALA A 61 15.72 -13.33 -7.11
N GLY A 62 16.29 -14.47 -7.52
CA GLY A 62 16.44 -15.69 -6.72
C GLY A 62 15.19 -16.34 -6.11
N ALA A 63 14.61 -17.27 -6.86
CA ALA A 63 14.02 -18.54 -6.42
C ALA A 63 13.57 -18.70 -4.94
N GLN A 64 12.26 -18.81 -4.72
CA GLN A 64 11.65 -19.96 -4.04
C GLN A 64 10.16 -20.10 -4.42
N GLY A 65 9.77 -21.32 -4.76
CA GLY A 65 8.65 -21.61 -5.65
C GLY A 65 7.26 -21.25 -5.15
N ARG A 66 6.46 -20.67 -6.04
CA ARG A 66 5.00 -20.71 -6.01
C ARG A 66 4.52 -21.23 -7.35
N THR A 67 4.25 -22.53 -7.41
CA THR A 67 3.47 -23.15 -8.49
C THR A 67 2.05 -22.62 -8.42
N SER A 68 1.59 -22.05 -9.52
CA SER A 68 0.19 -21.71 -9.79
C SER A 68 -0.71 -22.93 -9.53
N ALA A 69 -1.66 -22.79 -8.62
CA ALA A 69 -2.75 -23.76 -8.49
C ALA A 69 -3.85 -23.38 -9.47
N ILE A 70 -3.82 -24.02 -10.63
CA ILE A 70 -4.98 -24.16 -11.52
C ILE A 70 -6.01 -25.01 -10.78
N THR A 71 -7.22 -24.48 -10.61
CA THR A 71 -8.39 -25.19 -10.09
C THR A 71 -8.85 -26.24 -11.11
N GLN A 72 -8.63 -27.52 -10.80
CA GLN A 72 -9.33 -28.63 -11.44
C GLN A 72 -10.29 -29.29 -10.44
N ASN A 73 -11.58 -29.24 -10.79
CA ASN A 73 -12.67 -29.99 -10.18
C ASN A 73 -12.41 -31.51 -10.28
N SER A 74 -12.30 -32.22 -9.16
CA SER A 74 -12.92 -33.54 -8.87
C SER A 74 -12.38 -34.17 -7.57
N ALA A 75 -13.29 -34.75 -6.77
CA ALA A 75 -13.03 -35.52 -5.55
C ALA A 75 -12.30 -36.85 -5.87
N PRO A 76 -11.58 -37.52 -4.93
CA PRO A 76 -11.72 -37.48 -3.47
C PRO A 76 -10.68 -36.61 -2.74
N TYR A 77 -11.14 -35.94 -1.69
CA TYR A 77 -10.33 -35.09 -0.83
C TYR A 77 -9.23 -35.89 -0.12
N THR A 78 -7.98 -35.48 -0.29
CA THR A 78 -6.91 -35.84 0.63
C THR A 78 -6.67 -34.64 1.55
N TYR A 79 -7.21 -34.73 2.77
CA TYR A 79 -6.92 -33.78 3.83
C TYR A 79 -5.49 -34.03 4.31
N ILE A 80 -4.57 -33.13 3.99
CA ILE A 80 -3.25 -33.09 4.65
C ILE A 80 -3.44 -32.21 5.88
N PRO A 81 -3.51 -32.76 7.11
CA PRO A 81 -3.59 -31.92 8.29
C PRO A 81 -2.30 -31.09 8.39
N LEU A 82 -2.44 -29.79 8.62
CA LEU A 82 -1.35 -28.99 9.15
C LEU A 82 -0.94 -29.62 10.48
N ALA A 83 0.35 -29.94 10.61
CA ALA A 83 0.93 -30.30 11.89
C ALA A 83 0.77 -29.10 12.84
N ILE A 84 -0.24 -29.16 13.70
CA ILE A 84 -0.32 -28.30 14.87
C ILE A 84 0.84 -28.76 15.76
N PHE A 85 1.86 -27.93 15.90
CA PHE A 85 2.77 -28.06 17.03
C PHE A 85 1.97 -27.70 18.28
N ASN A 86 1.31 -28.71 18.84
CA ASN A 86 0.92 -28.67 20.24
C ASN A 86 2.23 -28.69 21.03
N ASP A 87 2.73 -27.51 21.38
CA ASP A 87 3.68 -27.38 22.49
C ASP A 87 2.92 -27.73 23.76
N THR A 88 2.76 -29.05 23.94
CA THR A 88 2.33 -29.62 25.20
C THR A 88 3.55 -29.49 26.06
N SER A 89 3.65 -28.35 26.76
CA SER A 89 4.58 -28.15 27.85
C SER A 89 4.19 -29.16 28.94
N THR A 90 4.63 -30.39 28.74
CA THR A 90 4.68 -31.41 29.75
C THR A 90 5.60 -30.82 30.80
N ALA A 91 5.04 -30.55 31.98
CA ALA A 91 5.77 -30.14 33.16
C ALA A 91 6.80 -31.24 33.49
N GLY A 92 7.95 -31.16 32.83
CA GLY A 92 9.16 -31.91 33.08
C GLY A 92 10.15 -30.92 33.66
N GLU A 93 10.25 -30.98 34.98
CA GLU A 93 11.28 -30.53 35.93
C GLU A 93 12.69 -30.20 35.40
N ASN A 94 12.81 -29.34 34.38
CA ASN A 94 14.04 -28.75 33.91
C ASN A 94 13.76 -27.28 33.61
N SER A 95 13.75 -26.46 34.66
CA SER A 95 13.64 -25.01 34.51
C SER A 95 14.75 -24.52 33.59
N TYR A 96 14.38 -23.91 32.47
CA TYR A 96 15.33 -23.21 31.62
C TYR A 96 16.06 -22.16 32.46
N ASP A 97 17.32 -22.42 32.78
CA ASP A 97 18.13 -21.52 33.58
C ASP A 97 18.65 -20.40 32.66
N LEU A 98 17.82 -19.37 32.53
CA LEU A 98 18.14 -18.16 31.78
C LEU A 98 19.44 -17.51 32.30
N ASN A 99 19.79 -17.69 33.58
CA ASN A 99 21.06 -17.20 34.14
C ASN A 99 22.25 -18.07 33.72
N ALA A 100 22.10 -19.38 33.55
CA ALA A 100 23.12 -20.24 32.96
C ALA A 100 23.37 -19.92 31.47
N PHE A 101 22.33 -19.53 30.74
CA PHE A 101 22.44 -19.08 29.36
C PHE A 101 23.10 -17.71 29.24
N ILE A 102 22.67 -16.73 30.06
CA ILE A 102 23.26 -15.39 30.12
C ILE A 102 24.74 -15.47 30.56
N SER A 103 25.08 -16.31 31.54
CA SER A 103 26.47 -16.50 31.98
C SER A 103 27.37 -17.16 30.94
N LYS A 104 26.82 -18.00 30.05
CA LYS A 104 27.55 -18.52 28.88
C LYS A 104 27.74 -17.46 27.79
N LEU A 105 26.86 -16.47 27.67
CA LEU A 105 27.05 -15.33 26.77
C LEU A 105 28.03 -14.29 27.34
N THR A 106 28.09 -14.10 28.65
CA THR A 106 28.93 -13.07 29.29
C THR A 106 30.33 -13.55 29.68
N GLN A 107 30.63 -14.86 29.60
CA GLN A 107 32.00 -15.39 29.71
C GLN A 107 32.94 -14.97 28.57
N GLY A 108 32.47 -14.17 27.60
CA GLY A 108 33.29 -13.49 26.61
C GLY A 108 33.72 -12.06 26.97
N THR A 109 33.35 -11.52 28.14
CA THR A 109 33.59 -10.10 28.42
C THR A 109 33.94 -9.84 29.89
N SER A 110 35.12 -10.29 30.32
CA SER A 110 35.77 -9.70 31.50
C SER A 110 36.88 -8.76 31.05
N LEU A 111 36.56 -7.48 30.84
CA LEU A 111 37.53 -6.41 31.05
C LEU A 111 36.91 -5.32 31.91
N GLY A 112 36.92 -5.60 33.21
CA GLY A 112 36.98 -4.56 34.21
C GLY A 112 38.44 -4.17 34.44
N THR A 113 38.71 -2.88 34.22
CA THR A 113 39.52 -2.04 35.11
C THR A 113 41.05 -2.12 34.98
N SER A 114 41.62 -0.91 34.81
CA SER A 114 42.99 -0.46 35.06
C SER A 114 43.93 -1.38 35.85
N VAL A 115 45.20 -1.45 35.47
CA VAL A 115 46.35 -0.84 36.18
C VAL A 115 47.67 -1.23 35.50
N GLN A 116 48.56 -0.25 35.51
CA GLN A 116 50.00 -0.25 35.24
C GLN A 116 50.79 -1.43 35.88
N SER A 117 51.84 -1.86 35.16
CA SER A 117 53.09 -2.49 35.63
C SER A 117 53.20 -4.01 35.86
N SER A 118 54.13 -4.57 35.06
CA SER A 118 55.19 -5.53 35.41
C SER A 118 54.98 -7.02 35.21
N SER A 119 56.00 -7.59 34.56
CA SER A 119 56.51 -8.97 34.61
C SER A 119 56.08 -9.92 33.49
N ALA A 120 57.06 -10.09 32.60
CA ALA A 120 57.31 -11.20 31.69
C ALA A 120 56.73 -12.55 32.14
N ASN A 121 55.97 -13.19 31.24
CA ASN A 121 56.09 -14.62 30.96
C ASN A 121 55.54 -14.96 29.57
N THR A 122 56.22 -15.90 28.95
CA THR A 122 56.21 -16.22 27.52
C THR A 122 54.99 -17.06 27.13
N GLU A 123 53.79 -16.47 27.10
CA GLU A 123 52.59 -17.09 26.50
C GLU A 123 51.76 -16.13 25.60
N ASP A 124 52.19 -14.87 25.43
CA ASP A 124 51.47 -13.81 24.71
C ASP A 124 51.52 -13.85 23.17
N ALA A 125 52.12 -14.87 22.55
CA ALA A 125 52.30 -14.88 21.10
C ALA A 125 51.07 -15.37 20.29
N ILE A 126 50.02 -15.89 20.95
CA ILE A 126 48.85 -16.49 20.27
C ILE A 126 47.61 -15.58 20.36
N THR A 127 47.57 -14.66 21.31
CA THR A 127 46.50 -13.66 21.47
C THR A 127 46.65 -12.46 20.53
N ASP A 128 47.87 -12.16 20.09
CA ASP A 128 48.15 -11.07 19.14
C ASP A 128 47.87 -11.43 17.67
N ALA A 129 47.59 -12.70 17.36
CA ALA A 129 47.23 -13.11 16.01
C ALA A 129 45.78 -12.76 15.64
N TYR A 130 44.93 -12.47 16.63
CA TYR A 130 43.50 -12.15 16.43
C TYR A 130 43.15 -10.69 16.70
N SER A 131 44.10 -9.88 17.21
CA SER A 131 43.93 -8.44 17.44
C SER A 131 43.89 -7.60 16.14
N PHE A 132 44.21 -8.22 15.00
CA PHE A 132 44.17 -7.60 13.68
C PHE A 132 42.93 -7.93 12.85
N THR A 133 41.89 -8.55 13.44
CA THR A 133 40.60 -8.61 12.74
C THR A 133 39.97 -7.23 12.86
N PRO A 134 39.91 -6.40 11.80
CA PRO A 134 39.19 -5.15 11.90
C PRO A 134 37.75 -5.51 12.22
N ILE A 135 37.30 -5.08 13.40
CA ILE A 135 35.88 -4.96 13.68
C ILE A 135 35.43 -3.92 12.65
N GLY A 136 34.96 -4.42 11.49
CA GLY A 136 34.36 -3.59 10.48
C GLY A 136 33.30 -2.74 11.15
N PRO A 137 33.08 -1.49 10.69
CA PRO A 137 32.14 -0.59 11.33
C PRO A 137 30.82 -1.34 11.50
N ILE A 138 30.49 -1.66 12.75
CA ILE A 138 29.15 -2.13 13.07
C ILE A 138 28.32 -0.92 12.70
N SER A 139 27.62 -1.01 11.58
CA SER A 139 26.65 -0.01 11.18
C SER A 139 25.53 -0.12 12.20
N THR A 140 25.75 0.53 13.35
CA THR A 140 24.67 0.98 14.21
C THR A 140 23.91 1.93 13.31
N THR A 141 22.85 1.43 12.68
CA THR A 141 21.78 2.26 12.17
C THR A 141 21.47 3.24 13.29
N GLU A 142 21.89 4.49 13.11
CA GLU A 142 21.62 5.55 14.08
C GLU A 142 20.10 5.59 14.23
N GLN A 143 19.60 5.10 15.37
CA GLN A 143 18.19 5.24 15.70
C GLN A 143 17.97 6.74 15.81
N ASN A 144 17.42 7.31 14.73
CA ASN A 144 17.28 8.74 14.53
C ASN A 144 16.61 9.30 15.79
N LYS A 145 17.33 10.13 16.54
CA LYS A 145 16.93 10.50 17.90
C LYS A 145 15.75 11.45 17.82
N ARG A 146 14.53 10.91 17.77
CA ARG A 146 13.29 11.67 17.63
C ARG A 146 13.08 12.56 18.85
N SER A 147 12.63 13.80 18.61
CA SER A 147 12.12 14.65 19.68
C SER A 147 10.82 14.10 20.25
N SER A 148 10.41 14.51 21.45
CA SER A 148 9.15 14.08 22.07
C SER A 148 7.92 14.41 21.21
N ALA A 149 7.97 15.51 20.46
CA ALA A 149 6.90 15.91 19.55
C ALA A 149 6.87 15.04 18.28
N GLN A 150 8.03 14.66 17.74
CA GLN A 150 8.10 13.73 16.60
C GLN A 150 7.65 12.33 17.00
N GLU A 151 7.94 11.91 18.23
CA GLU A 151 7.52 10.61 18.74
C GLU A 151 5.99 10.50 18.86
N SER A 152 5.30 11.55 19.33
CA SER A 152 3.84 11.53 19.39
C SER A 152 3.19 11.50 18.00
N ILE A 153 3.74 12.23 17.03
CA ILE A 153 3.27 12.22 15.64
C ILE A 153 3.56 10.85 14.98
N TYR A 154 4.71 10.24 15.27
CA TYR A 154 5.06 8.91 14.82
C TYR A 154 4.10 7.85 15.34
N GLN A 155 3.80 7.86 16.64
CA GLN A 155 2.82 6.95 17.25
C GLN A 155 1.42 7.16 16.68
N TYR A 156 1.02 8.40 16.47
CA TYR A 156 -0.23 8.75 15.81
C TYR A 156 -0.31 8.18 14.39
N GLY A 157 0.72 8.38 13.57
CA GLY A 157 0.78 7.87 12.20
C GLY A 157 0.74 6.34 12.15
N ASN A 158 1.44 5.66 13.07
CA ASN A 158 1.37 4.20 13.20
C ASN A 158 0.00 3.70 13.66
N THR A 159 -0.66 4.43 14.56
CA THR A 159 -2.01 4.06 15.01
C THR A 159 -2.99 4.11 13.84
N ILE A 160 -2.99 5.19 13.06
CA ILE A 160 -3.87 5.30 11.89
C ILE A 160 -3.48 4.29 10.82
N GLY A 161 -2.18 4.17 10.54
CA GLY A 161 -1.64 3.23 9.57
C GLY A 161 -2.04 1.79 9.89
N SER A 162 -2.10 1.41 11.17
CA SER A 162 -2.52 0.06 11.58
C SER A 162 -3.97 -0.26 11.21
N TYR A 163 -4.87 0.73 11.26
CA TYR A 163 -6.26 0.55 10.84
C TYR A 163 -6.38 0.39 9.32
N ILE A 164 -5.60 1.16 8.56
CA ILE A 164 -5.56 1.07 7.10
C ILE A 164 -4.97 -0.29 6.69
N GLN A 165 -3.82 -0.65 7.26
CA GLN A 165 -3.15 -1.92 6.99
C GLN A 165 -4.05 -3.11 7.32
N SER A 166 -4.75 -3.08 8.45
CA SER A 166 -5.70 -4.16 8.83
C SER A 166 -6.81 -4.32 7.79
N PHE A 167 -7.29 -3.22 7.20
CA PHE A 167 -8.27 -3.26 6.12
C PHE A 167 -7.68 -3.84 4.84
N GLU A 168 -6.46 -3.44 4.45
CA GLU A 168 -5.78 -3.96 3.25
C GLU A 168 -5.45 -5.46 3.37
N GLU A 169 -5.05 -5.91 4.56
CA GLU A 169 -4.84 -7.33 4.84
C GLU A 169 -6.14 -8.14 4.73
N GLN A 170 -7.27 -7.54 5.11
CA GLN A 170 -8.59 -8.17 4.98
C GLN A 170 -9.08 -8.20 3.52
N TYR A 171 -8.76 -7.17 2.74
CA TYR A 171 -9.17 -7.00 1.35
C TYR A 171 -7.96 -6.75 0.46
N PRO A 172 -7.16 -7.79 0.12
CA PRO A 172 -5.96 -7.62 -0.69
C PRO A 172 -6.25 -7.23 -2.14
N GLU A 173 -7.43 -7.60 -2.65
CA GLU A 173 -7.86 -7.31 -4.03
C GLU A 173 -9.26 -6.66 -4.04
N PRO A 174 -9.41 -5.42 -3.58
CA PRO A 174 -10.71 -4.74 -3.61
C PRO A 174 -11.17 -4.49 -5.06
N ALA A 175 -10.22 -4.38 -5.99
CA ALA A 175 -10.45 -4.21 -7.42
C ALA A 175 -11.25 -5.35 -8.05
N SER A 176 -10.88 -6.60 -7.74
CA SER A 176 -11.52 -7.77 -8.33
C SER A 176 -12.97 -7.87 -7.89
N ILE A 177 -13.28 -7.53 -6.64
CA ILE A 177 -14.65 -7.45 -6.11
C ILE A 177 -15.51 -6.45 -6.91
N LEU A 178 -14.95 -5.28 -7.24
CA LEU A 178 -15.67 -4.26 -8.02
C LEU A 178 -15.87 -4.68 -9.47
N ILE A 179 -14.84 -5.25 -10.11
CA ILE A 179 -14.91 -5.76 -11.48
C ILE A 179 -15.95 -6.89 -11.56
N ASP A 180 -15.89 -7.85 -10.63
CA ASP A 180 -16.82 -8.96 -10.58
C ASP A 180 -18.27 -8.48 -10.53
N GLN A 181 -18.57 -7.47 -9.72
CA GLN A 181 -19.92 -6.90 -9.63
C GLN A 181 -20.30 -6.07 -10.87
N ALA A 182 -19.35 -5.39 -11.50
CA ALA A 182 -19.60 -4.68 -12.75
C ALA A 182 -19.94 -5.65 -13.90
N ASP A 183 -19.25 -6.79 -13.96
CA ASP A 183 -19.46 -7.83 -14.97
C ASP A 183 -20.81 -8.55 -14.82
N ASP A 184 -21.28 -8.74 -13.59
CA ASP A 184 -22.54 -9.42 -13.30
C ASP A 184 -23.36 -8.68 -12.23
N ARG A 185 -23.91 -7.52 -12.64
CA ARG A 185 -24.66 -6.61 -11.76
C ARG A 185 -25.93 -7.22 -11.16
N ALA A 186 -26.49 -8.25 -11.80
CA ALA A 186 -27.72 -8.90 -11.34
C ALA A 186 -27.46 -9.90 -10.21
N ASN A 187 -26.20 -10.23 -9.92
CA ASN A 187 -25.84 -11.23 -8.93
C ASN A 187 -25.86 -10.64 -7.50
N PRO A 188 -26.75 -11.12 -6.62
CA PRO A 188 -26.86 -10.58 -5.26
C PRO A 188 -25.64 -10.86 -4.38
N GLN A 189 -24.86 -11.90 -4.68
CA GLN A 189 -23.67 -12.26 -3.90
C GLN A 189 -22.52 -11.31 -4.19
N LYS A 190 -22.33 -10.94 -5.47
CA LYS A 190 -21.35 -9.95 -5.91
C LYS A 190 -21.71 -8.55 -5.44
N ALA A 191 -23.00 -8.20 -5.49
CA ALA A 191 -23.54 -6.98 -4.89
C ALA A 191 -23.23 -6.89 -3.40
N ALA A 192 -23.50 -7.97 -2.64
CA ALA A 192 -23.21 -8.04 -1.22
C ALA A 192 -21.71 -7.94 -0.90
N ALA A 193 -20.83 -8.47 -1.77
CA ALA A 193 -19.39 -8.34 -1.60
C ALA A 193 -18.93 -6.87 -1.69
N VAL A 194 -19.45 -6.10 -2.65
CA VAL A 194 -19.21 -4.66 -2.75
C VAL A 194 -19.77 -3.91 -1.54
N GLU A 195 -20.97 -4.26 -1.07
CA GLU A 195 -21.53 -3.66 0.15
C GLU A 195 -20.71 -3.95 1.41
N ASN A 196 -20.12 -5.15 1.52
CA ASN A 196 -19.26 -5.51 2.64
C ASN A 196 -17.93 -4.74 2.58
N LEU A 197 -17.34 -4.61 1.39
CA LEU A 197 -16.17 -3.77 1.15
C LEU A 197 -16.45 -2.31 1.54
N ALA A 198 -17.58 -1.76 1.09
CA ALA A 198 -18.04 -0.42 1.42
C ALA A 198 -18.19 -0.19 2.94
N LYS A 199 -18.80 -1.15 3.65
CA LYS A 199 -18.91 -1.10 5.12
C LYS A 199 -17.56 -1.19 5.82
N ALA A 200 -16.64 -1.98 5.29
CA ALA A 200 -15.29 -2.08 5.86
C ALA A 200 -14.53 -0.74 5.72
N ILE A 201 -14.61 -0.10 4.56
CA ILE A 201 -14.06 1.26 4.34
C ILE A 201 -14.71 2.27 5.31
N GLU A 202 -16.04 2.23 5.45
CA GLU A 202 -16.74 3.11 6.39
C GLU A 202 -16.29 2.86 7.85
N SER A 203 -16.09 1.60 8.22
CA SER A 203 -15.65 1.19 9.56
C SER A 203 -14.25 1.72 9.89
N VAL A 204 -13.35 1.79 8.91
CA VAL A 204 -12.03 2.43 9.09
C VAL A 204 -12.20 3.89 9.50
N GLY A 205 -13.04 4.64 8.79
CA GLY A 205 -13.31 6.04 9.12
C GLY A 205 -13.94 6.24 10.50
N HIS A 206 -14.93 5.42 10.87
CA HIS A 206 -15.50 5.45 12.22
C HIS A 206 -14.47 5.12 13.29
N THR A 207 -13.60 4.14 13.05
CA THR A 207 -12.54 3.74 13.98
C THR A 207 -11.53 4.88 14.15
N MET A 208 -11.14 5.56 13.07
CA MET A 208 -10.28 6.73 13.13
C MET A 208 -10.87 7.84 14.02
N LEU A 209 -12.18 8.11 13.93
CA LEU A 209 -12.84 9.11 14.78
C LEU A 209 -12.85 8.76 16.27
N THR A 210 -12.60 7.51 16.66
CA THR A 210 -12.51 7.12 18.08
C THR A 210 -11.15 7.43 18.71
N ILE A 211 -10.15 7.82 17.92
CA ILE A 211 -8.82 8.17 18.44
C ILE A 211 -8.94 9.43 19.29
N ALA A 212 -8.59 9.31 20.58
CA ALA A 212 -8.94 10.28 21.61
C ALA A 212 -8.28 11.66 21.45
N GLU A 213 -7.18 11.79 20.71
CA GLU A 213 -6.60 13.09 20.35
C GLU A 213 -5.58 12.96 19.22
N ALA A 214 -5.81 13.66 18.11
CA ALA A 214 -4.78 13.88 17.10
C ALA A 214 -3.78 14.94 17.61
N PRO A 215 -2.48 14.83 17.26
CA PRO A 215 -1.49 15.83 17.62
C PRO A 215 -1.92 17.26 17.22
N GLN A 216 -1.45 18.27 17.96
CA GLN A 216 -1.78 19.67 17.67
C GLN A 216 -1.42 20.02 16.22
N GLY A 217 -2.37 20.55 15.46
CA GLY A 217 -2.22 20.84 14.03
C GLY A 217 -2.67 19.72 13.08
N PHE A 218 -2.94 18.51 13.58
CA PHE A 218 -3.43 17.38 12.77
C PHE A 218 -4.95 17.16 12.89
N SER A 219 -5.62 17.74 13.90
CA SER A 219 -7.03 17.45 14.18
C SER A 219 -7.96 17.68 13.00
N GLU A 220 -7.78 18.76 12.23
CA GLU A 220 -8.65 19.04 11.07
C GLU A 220 -8.42 18.03 9.95
N ALA A 221 -7.15 17.77 9.60
CA ALA A 221 -6.78 16.79 8.58
C ALA A 221 -7.18 15.35 8.97
N HIS A 222 -7.06 15.02 10.26
CA HIS A 222 -7.50 13.76 10.84
C HIS A 222 -8.99 13.54 10.64
N VAL A 223 -9.81 14.50 11.07
CA VAL A 223 -11.27 14.43 10.94
C VAL A 223 -11.68 14.41 9.47
N ALA A 224 -11.04 15.22 8.62
CA ALA A 224 -11.32 15.26 7.19
C ALA A 224 -11.00 13.93 6.50
N LEU A 225 -9.89 13.25 6.87
CA LEU A 225 -9.57 11.93 6.36
C LEU A 225 -10.56 10.86 6.85
N ALA A 226 -10.89 10.88 8.14
CA ALA A 226 -11.82 9.92 8.71
C ALA A 226 -13.24 10.06 8.08
N GLN A 227 -13.69 11.30 7.85
CA GLN A 227 -14.94 11.57 7.16
C GLN A 227 -14.91 11.13 5.70
N SER A 228 -13.80 11.32 4.99
CA SER A 228 -13.71 10.89 3.59
C SER A 228 -13.74 9.36 3.45
N TYR A 229 -13.17 8.60 4.39
CA TYR A 229 -13.38 7.14 4.47
C TYR A 229 -14.87 6.78 4.60
N ILE A 230 -15.59 7.46 5.49
CA ILE A 230 -17.03 7.24 5.70
C ILE A 230 -17.83 7.57 4.42
N GLU A 231 -17.53 8.68 3.76
CA GLU A 231 -18.22 9.09 2.55
C GLU A 231 -17.95 8.18 1.36
N VAL A 232 -16.69 7.79 1.14
CA VAL A 232 -16.31 6.82 0.10
C VAL A 232 -17.02 5.49 0.32
N GLY A 233 -17.02 4.97 1.55
CA GLY A 233 -17.75 3.74 1.89
C GLY A 233 -19.24 3.86 1.60
N LYS A 234 -19.89 4.94 2.04
CA LYS A 234 -21.33 5.17 1.79
C LYS A 234 -21.67 5.23 0.31
N ASN A 235 -20.87 5.95 -0.48
CA ASN A 235 -21.11 6.12 -1.91
C ASN A 235 -20.79 4.84 -2.70
N LEU A 236 -19.78 4.07 -2.29
CA LEU A 236 -19.48 2.76 -2.87
C LEU A 236 -20.66 1.79 -2.69
N ALA A 237 -21.32 1.82 -1.54
CA ALA A 237 -22.51 1.00 -1.27
C ALA A 237 -23.73 1.36 -2.14
N LEU A 238 -23.71 2.47 -2.88
CA LEU A 238 -24.78 2.83 -3.82
C LEU A 238 -24.63 2.15 -5.18
N ILE A 239 -23.40 1.85 -5.60
CA ILE A 239 -23.10 1.20 -6.88
C ILE A 239 -23.87 -0.12 -7.08
N PRO A 240 -23.85 -1.09 -6.15
CA PRO A 240 -24.58 -2.34 -6.32
C PRO A 240 -26.12 -2.19 -6.22
N LYS A 241 -26.63 -1.04 -5.75
CA LYS A 241 -28.06 -0.76 -5.61
C LYS A 241 -28.68 -0.14 -6.86
N ALA A 242 -27.85 0.34 -7.78
CA ALA A 242 -28.31 0.92 -9.03
C ALA A 242 -28.87 -0.17 -9.96
N MET A 243 -30.17 -0.10 -10.26
CA MET A 243 -30.85 -1.08 -11.12
C MET A 243 -30.83 -0.71 -12.60
N SER A 244 -30.60 0.56 -12.92
CA SER A 244 -30.52 1.07 -14.29
C SER A 244 -29.09 1.49 -14.64
N ASP A 245 -28.77 1.51 -15.93
CA ASP A 245 -27.45 1.95 -16.41
C ASP A 245 -27.17 3.42 -16.07
N ASP A 246 -28.19 4.27 -16.14
CA ASP A 246 -28.09 5.69 -15.80
C ASP A 246 -27.82 5.89 -14.30
N ASP A 247 -28.54 5.16 -13.43
CA ASP A 247 -28.30 5.20 -12.00
C ASP A 247 -26.93 4.63 -11.63
N PHE A 248 -26.46 3.62 -12.37
CA PHE A 248 -25.16 3.00 -12.15
C PHE A 248 -24.02 3.96 -12.47
N LEU A 249 -24.09 4.64 -13.62
CA LEU A 249 -23.12 5.67 -13.98
C LEU A 249 -23.12 6.83 -12.98
N LYS A 250 -24.30 7.31 -12.55
CA LYS A 250 -24.41 8.34 -11.51
C LYS A 250 -23.80 7.90 -10.18
N ALA A 251 -24.02 6.65 -9.76
CA ALA A 251 -23.43 6.12 -8.54
C ALA A 251 -21.89 6.06 -8.63
N ILE A 252 -21.34 5.70 -9.79
CA ILE A 252 -19.89 5.75 -10.05
C ILE A 252 -19.37 7.19 -10.01
N GLU A 253 -20.05 8.14 -10.63
CA GLU A 253 -19.64 9.55 -10.62
C GLU A 253 -19.60 10.11 -9.18
N VAL A 254 -20.62 9.81 -8.38
CA VAL A 254 -20.68 10.19 -6.96
C VAL A 254 -19.56 9.54 -6.15
N TYR A 255 -19.31 8.24 -6.37
CA TYR A 255 -18.21 7.53 -5.74
C TYR A 255 -16.85 8.16 -6.12
N ASN A 256 -16.61 8.44 -7.39
CA ASN A 256 -15.37 9.05 -7.87
C ASN A 256 -15.14 10.44 -7.23
N ALA A 257 -16.18 11.26 -7.13
CA ALA A 257 -16.08 12.56 -6.47
C ALA A 257 -15.69 12.44 -4.98
N SER A 258 -16.23 11.45 -4.26
CA SER A 258 -15.78 11.15 -2.90
C SER A 258 -14.37 10.57 -2.84
N ALA A 259 -13.97 9.73 -3.80
CA ALA A 259 -12.62 9.17 -3.89
C ALA A 259 -11.57 10.27 -4.13
N ASP A 260 -11.86 11.25 -5.00
CA ASP A 260 -11.00 12.41 -5.22
C ASP A 260 -10.80 13.23 -3.94
N THR A 261 -11.87 13.42 -3.18
CA THR A 261 -11.82 14.12 -1.89
C THR A 261 -11.02 13.33 -0.86
N PHE A 262 -11.21 12.01 -0.84
CA PHE A 262 -10.42 11.10 -0.02
C PHE A 262 -8.92 11.20 -0.32
N VAL A 263 -8.52 11.10 -1.59
CA VAL A 263 -7.12 11.20 -2.01
C VAL A 263 -6.51 12.53 -1.58
N LYS A 264 -7.23 13.65 -1.75
CA LYS A 264 -6.76 14.97 -1.30
C LYS A 264 -6.52 15.03 0.21
N ASN A 265 -7.46 14.52 1.00
CA ASN A 265 -7.34 14.50 2.46
C ASN A 265 -6.21 13.56 2.92
N TYR A 266 -6.06 12.42 2.25
CA TYR A 266 -4.97 11.46 2.50
C TYR A 266 -3.61 12.10 2.25
N ILE A 267 -3.42 12.70 1.08
CA ILE A 267 -2.18 13.40 0.71
C ILE A 267 -1.92 14.56 1.68
N THR A 268 -2.96 15.28 2.11
CA THR A 268 -2.81 16.37 3.09
C THR A 268 -2.24 15.84 4.41
N LEU A 269 -2.77 14.73 4.93
CA LEU A 269 -2.26 14.13 6.16
C LEU A 269 -0.83 13.60 5.99
N ALA A 270 -0.54 12.93 4.88
CA ALA A 270 0.80 12.42 4.56
C ALA A 270 1.82 13.57 4.41
N THR A 271 1.42 14.67 3.79
CA THR A 271 2.24 15.88 3.66
C THR A 271 2.49 16.52 5.02
N LEU A 272 1.49 16.58 5.91
CA LEU A 272 1.68 17.04 7.28
C LEU A 272 2.71 16.18 8.01
N LEU A 273 2.61 14.84 7.93
CA LEU A 273 3.62 13.95 8.53
C LEU A 273 5.04 14.24 7.99
N SER A 274 5.16 14.49 6.68
CA SER A 274 6.43 14.87 6.05
C SER A 274 6.97 16.22 6.51
N ILE A 275 6.11 17.23 6.73
CA ILE A 275 6.51 18.57 7.22
C ILE A 275 7.15 18.47 8.62
N TYR A 276 6.67 17.56 9.46
CA TYR A 276 7.23 17.30 10.79
C TYR A 276 8.44 16.35 10.77
N GLU A 277 8.95 16.00 9.58
CA GLU A 277 10.10 15.12 9.35
C GLU A 277 9.94 13.72 9.98
N VAL A 278 8.69 13.26 10.12
CA VAL A 278 8.41 11.92 10.63
C VAL A 278 8.57 10.91 9.50
N THR A 279 9.50 9.99 9.69
CA THR A 279 9.77 8.87 8.76
C THR A 279 9.40 7.55 9.41
N PHE A 280 8.81 6.67 8.60
CA PHE A 280 8.45 5.31 8.96
C PHE A 280 9.44 4.34 8.31
N ASN A 281 9.69 3.20 8.94
CA ASN A 281 10.39 2.11 8.31
C ASN A 281 9.39 1.23 7.56
N ALA A 282 9.87 0.37 6.66
CA ALA A 282 9.02 -0.54 5.89
C ALA A 282 8.20 -1.53 6.74
N GLY A 283 8.60 -1.77 8.00
CA GLY A 283 7.86 -2.63 8.93
C GLY A 283 6.88 -1.88 9.84
N ASP A 284 6.83 -0.55 9.76
CA ASP A 284 5.93 0.27 10.56
C ASP A 284 4.59 0.42 9.84
N ALA A 285 3.47 0.32 10.56
CA ALA A 285 2.14 0.46 9.96
C ALA A 285 1.91 1.86 9.36
N GLY A 286 2.58 2.90 9.86
CA GLY A 286 2.56 4.24 9.29
C GLY A 286 3.28 4.37 7.94
N SER A 287 3.96 3.32 7.47
CA SER A 287 4.59 3.30 6.14
C SER A 287 3.61 3.51 4.99
N VAL A 288 2.31 3.27 5.20
CA VAL A 288 1.25 3.60 4.23
C VAL A 288 1.30 5.07 3.78
N PHE A 289 1.79 5.97 4.63
CA PHE A 289 1.89 7.41 4.31
C PHE A 289 3.19 7.80 3.58
N LEU A 290 4.10 6.87 3.33
CA LEU A 290 5.36 7.15 2.64
C LEU A 290 5.19 7.01 1.13
N PHE A 291 5.27 8.12 0.42
CA PHE A 291 5.42 8.08 -1.03
C PHE A 291 6.88 7.72 -1.38
N SER A 292 7.09 6.53 -1.96
CA SER A 292 8.40 6.15 -2.49
C SER A 292 8.84 7.15 -3.56
N SER A 293 9.97 7.84 -3.34
CA SER A 293 10.56 8.79 -4.29
C SER A 293 11.19 8.12 -5.52
N ALA A 294 11.08 6.80 -5.67
CA ALA A 294 11.58 6.07 -6.84
C ALA A 294 10.74 6.27 -8.11
N GLY A 295 9.57 6.91 -8.01
CA GLY A 295 8.74 7.31 -9.15
C GLY A 295 8.47 8.82 -9.10
N GLY A 296 9.33 9.61 -9.74
CA GLY A 296 9.10 11.04 -9.93
C GLY A 296 7.87 11.29 -10.82
N PHE A 297 7.09 12.31 -10.43
CA PHE A 297 5.97 12.88 -11.20
C PHE A 297 6.34 13.21 -12.65
#